data_AF-A0A1R3HIH7-F1
#
_entry.id   AF-A0A1R3HIH7-F1
#
_cell.length_a   1.000
_cell.length_b   1.000
_cell.length_c   1.000
_cell.angle_alpha   90.00
_cell.angle_beta   90.00
_cell.angle_gamma   90.00
#
_symmetry.space_group_name_H-M   'P 1'
#
loop_
_entity.id
_entity.type
_entity.pdbx_description
1 polymer ?
#
loop_
_entity_poly.entity_id
_entity_poly.type
_entity_poly.pdbx_seq_one_letter_code
_entity_poly.pdbx_strand_id
1 'polypeptide(L)'
;MEISIKESTMVFPAKVTPEERLWVSNVDLVQMRFHPVTVYFYKPDGSSNFFDPKVLKDVLSEILVPFYPVAGRLQYDEDGRLEIMCNGKGVLFIEAETSCVMDDMIGDFTNSSKVRNLAPKVDYSGGISSYPLLALQVNYK
;
A
#
# COMPACT_ATOMS: atom_id res chain seq x y z
N MET A 1 3.97 -15.28 16.16
CA MET A 1 4.53 -14.56 15.00
C MET A 1 4.76 -13.14 15.46
N GLU A 2 6.01 -12.73 15.53
CA GLU A 2 6.38 -11.37 15.90
C GLU A 2 6.74 -10.61 14.63
N ILE A 3 6.18 -9.42 14.48
CA ILE A 3 6.46 -8.49 13.39
C ILE A 3 6.86 -7.18 14.04
N SER A 4 8.06 -6.71 13.75
CA SER A 4 8.60 -5.45 14.24
C SER A 4 8.68 -4.47 13.09
N ILE A 5 7.86 -3.43 13.12
CA ILE A 5 7.95 -2.32 12.16
C ILE A 5 9.27 -1.58 12.40
N LYS A 6 10.09 -1.46 11.36
CA LYS A 6 11.37 -0.77 11.39
C LYS A 6 11.25 0.65 10.88
N GLU A 7 10.57 0.81 9.75
CA GLU A 7 10.38 2.11 9.12
C GLU A 7 8.97 2.21 8.52
N SER A 8 8.43 3.42 8.56
CA SER A 8 7.18 3.80 7.90
C SER A 8 7.43 5.07 7.12
N THR A 9 7.41 4.96 5.79
CA THR A 9 7.75 6.05 4.87
C THR A 9 6.57 6.38 3.98
N MET A 10 6.29 7.66 3.79
CA MET A 10 5.40 8.11 2.73
C MET A 10 6.21 8.30 1.44
N VAL A 11 5.92 7.50 0.42
CA VAL A 11 6.61 7.57 -0.88
C VAL A 11 5.78 8.44 -1.82
N PHE A 12 6.41 9.50 -2.32
CA PHE A 12 5.77 10.47 -3.21
C PHE A 12 6.13 10.21 -4.67
N PRO A 13 5.33 10.68 -5.65
CA PRO A 13 5.72 10.65 -7.05
C PRO A 13 7.05 11.37 -7.29
N ALA A 14 7.93 10.80 -8.12
CA ALA A 14 9.27 11.34 -8.39
C ALA A 14 9.26 12.68 -9.13
N LYS A 15 8.13 13.04 -9.74
CA LYS A 15 7.91 14.28 -10.51
C LYS A 15 6.55 14.86 -10.15
N VAL A 16 6.38 16.15 -10.45
CA VAL A 16 5.06 16.79 -10.38
C VAL A 16 4.09 16.03 -11.27
N THR A 17 2.90 15.76 -10.73
CA THR A 17 1.82 15.03 -11.41
C THR A 17 0.61 15.95 -11.54
N PRO A 18 -0.33 15.67 -12.46
CA PRO A 18 -1.53 16.49 -12.61
C PRO A 18 -2.32 16.58 -11.30
N GLU A 19 -2.59 17.81 -10.86
CA GLU A 19 -3.50 18.08 -9.76
C GLU A 19 -4.93 18.19 -10.28
N GLU A 20 -5.66 17.07 -10.19
CA GLU A 20 -7.03 16.99 -10.68
C GLU A 20 -7.91 16.11 -9.79
N ARG A 21 -9.21 16.14 -10.09
CA ARG A 21 -10.21 15.29 -9.45
C ARG A 21 -10.70 14.29 -10.48
N LEU A 22 -10.46 13.01 -10.21
CA LEU A 22 -10.95 11.95 -11.08
C LEU A 22 -12.34 11.53 -10.65
N TRP A 23 -13.28 11.68 -11.57
CA TRP A 23 -14.63 11.16 -11.45
C TRP A 23 -14.59 9.63 -11.42
N VAL A 24 -15.20 9.03 -10.40
CA VAL A 24 -15.32 7.57 -10.29
C VAL A 24 -16.60 7.11 -10.95
N SER A 25 -16.55 5.97 -11.63
CA SER A 25 -17.72 5.40 -12.31
C SER A 25 -18.71 4.79 -11.33
N ASN A 26 -19.92 4.48 -11.81
CA ASN A 26 -20.91 3.78 -10.98
C ASN A 26 -20.43 2.38 -10.55
N VAL A 27 -19.54 1.74 -11.31
CA VAL A 27 -18.95 0.44 -10.93
C VAL A 27 -17.97 0.62 -9.78
N ASP A 28 -17.19 1.71 -9.80
CA ASP A 28 -16.25 2.04 -8.72
C ASP A 28 -16.98 2.37 -7.40
N LEU A 29 -18.19 2.93 -7.46
CA LEU A 29 -19.00 3.22 -6.27
C LEU A 29 -19.59 1.97 -5.59
N VAL A 30 -19.71 0.86 -6.32
CA VAL A 30 -20.22 -0.41 -5.78
C VAL A 30 -19.14 -1.15 -4.97
N GLN A 31 -17.86 -0.84 -5.21
CA GLN A 31 -16.75 -1.44 -4.46
C GLN A 31 -16.78 -1.06 -2.98
N MET A 32 -16.30 -1.98 -2.13
CA MET A 32 -16.20 -1.74 -0.69
C MET A 32 -15.10 -0.71 -0.39
N ARG A 33 -15.38 0.19 0.55
CA ARG A 33 -14.51 1.32 0.93
C ARG A 33 -13.40 0.91 1.92
N PHE A 34 -12.76 -0.22 1.67
CA PHE A 34 -11.60 -0.69 2.43
C PHE A 34 -10.56 -1.28 1.49
N HIS A 35 -9.32 -1.34 1.96
CA HIS A 35 -8.23 -1.90 1.18
C HIS A 35 -8.37 -3.43 1.07
N PRO A 36 -8.52 -4.01 -0.14
CA PRO A 36 -8.35 -5.44 -0.31
C PRO A 36 -6.90 -5.80 0.05
N VAL A 37 -6.72 -6.73 0.98
CA VAL A 37 -5.40 -7.16 1.43
C VAL A 37 -4.94 -8.33 0.57
N THR A 38 -3.77 -8.20 -0.05
CA THR A 38 -3.10 -9.27 -0.78
C THR A 38 -1.66 -9.39 -0.29
N VAL A 39 -1.20 -10.62 -0.08
CA VAL A 39 0.15 -10.93 0.40
C VAL A 39 0.84 -11.80 -0.64
N TYR A 40 2.05 -11.39 -1.02
CA TYR A 40 2.87 -12.10 -1.99
C TYR A 40 4.12 -12.66 -1.29
N PHE A 41 4.40 -13.95 -1.51
CA PHE A 41 5.56 -14.62 -0.94
C PHE A 41 6.58 -14.90 -2.05
N TYR A 42 7.83 -14.53 -1.79
CA TYR A 42 8.93 -14.63 -2.74
C TYR A 42 10.11 -15.36 -2.11
N LYS A 43 10.62 -16.39 -2.79
CA LYS A 43 11.82 -17.09 -2.36
C LYS A 43 13.05 -16.23 -2.65
N PRO A 44 14.06 -16.18 -1.74
CA PRO A 44 15.33 -15.53 -2.01
C PRO A 44 15.95 -16.02 -3.32
N ASP A 45 16.40 -15.08 -4.15
CA ASP A 45 17.09 -15.38 -5.41
C ASP A 45 18.62 -15.46 -5.26
N GLY A 46 19.14 -15.25 -4.04
CA GLY A 46 20.57 -15.25 -3.71
C GLY A 46 21.28 -13.93 -3.97
N SER A 47 20.58 -12.90 -4.45
CA SER A 47 21.13 -11.56 -4.61
C SER A 47 21.28 -10.85 -3.25
N SER A 48 22.31 -10.01 -3.12
CA SER A 48 22.55 -9.23 -1.89
C SER A 48 21.55 -8.08 -1.69
N ASN A 49 20.83 -7.71 -2.74
CA ASN A 49 19.83 -6.65 -2.77
C ASN A 49 18.39 -7.19 -2.89
N PHE A 50 18.19 -8.48 -2.60
CA PHE A 50 16.86 -9.09 -2.61
C PHE A 50 15.93 -8.34 -1.66
N PHE A 51 14.90 -7.69 -2.21
CA PHE A 51 14.01 -6.76 -1.49
C PHE A 51 14.71 -5.57 -0.80
N ASP A 52 15.77 -5.02 -1.38
CA ASP A 52 16.34 -3.75 -0.88
C ASP A 52 15.24 -2.67 -0.82
N PRO A 53 14.82 -2.23 0.38
CA PRO A 53 13.71 -1.30 0.53
C PRO A 53 13.98 0.05 -0.12
N LYS A 54 15.25 0.46 -0.21
CA LYS A 54 15.63 1.71 -0.87
C LYS A 54 15.32 1.63 -2.37
N VAL A 55 15.75 0.56 -3.04
CA VAL A 55 15.48 0.34 -4.46
C VAL A 55 13.98 0.27 -4.72
N LEU A 56 13.23 -0.40 -3.85
CA LEU A 56 11.77 -0.49 -3.98
C LEU A 56 11.08 0.86 -3.81
N LYS A 57 11.49 1.67 -2.82
CA LYS A 57 10.97 3.03 -2.62
C LYS A 57 11.29 3.94 -3.81
N ASP A 58 12.51 3.87 -4.34
CA ASP A 58 12.94 4.65 -5.50
C ASP A 58 12.10 4.31 -6.75
N VAL A 59 11.98 3.01 -7.09
CA VAL A 59 11.18 2.57 -8.23
C VAL A 59 9.68 2.85 -8.04
N LEU A 60 9.16 2.72 -6.81
CA LEU A 60 7.78 3.08 -6.49
C LEU A 60 7.54 4.57 -6.75
N SER A 61 8.46 5.44 -6.32
CA SER A 61 8.40 6.88 -6.59
C SER A 61 8.31 7.18 -8.09
N GLU A 62 9.09 6.47 -8.92
CA GLU A 62 9.05 6.61 -10.37
C GLU A 62 7.73 6.13 -10.98
N ILE A 63 7.21 4.98 -10.55
CA ILE A 63 5.95 4.39 -11.04
C ILE A 63 4.74 5.25 -10.64
N LEU A 64 4.79 5.93 -9.50
CA LEU A 64 3.74 6.84 -9.09
C LEU A 64 3.58 8.06 -10.02
N VAL A 65 4.51 8.32 -10.95
CA VAL A 65 4.33 9.38 -11.95
C VAL A 65 3.25 8.99 -12.99
N PRO A 66 3.36 7.86 -13.72
CA PRO A 66 2.29 7.41 -14.61
C PRO A 66 1.04 6.91 -13.86
N PHE A 67 1.16 6.43 -12.62
CA PHE A 67 0.05 5.97 -11.78
C PHE A 67 -0.30 6.97 -10.66
N TYR A 68 -0.18 8.26 -10.96
CA TYR A 68 -0.39 9.36 -10.00
C TYR A 68 -1.70 9.32 -9.20
N PRO A 69 -2.84 8.80 -9.70
CA PRO A 69 -4.06 8.76 -8.90
C PRO A 69 -3.90 7.95 -7.62
N VAL A 70 -3.04 6.93 -7.63
CA VAL A 70 -2.78 6.05 -6.48
C VAL A 70 -2.14 6.80 -5.31
N ALA A 71 -1.37 7.86 -5.60
CA ALA A 71 -0.79 8.75 -4.58
C ALA A 71 -1.78 9.80 -4.06
N GLY A 72 -3.02 9.83 -4.57
CA GLY A 72 -4.07 10.75 -4.18
C GLY A 72 -4.77 10.38 -2.87
N ARG A 73 -5.94 10.98 -2.64
CA ARG A 73 -6.84 10.67 -1.52
C ARG A 73 -8.28 10.62 -2.01
N LEU A 74 -9.12 9.84 -1.32
CA LEU A 74 -10.56 9.91 -1.55
C LEU A 74 -11.14 11.21 -0.98
N GLN A 75 -12.10 11.77 -1.69
CA GLN A 75 -12.86 12.94 -1.27
C GLN A 75 -14.31 12.83 -1.77
N TYR A 76 -15.21 13.60 -1.18
CA TYR A 76 -16.54 13.83 -1.73
C TYR A 76 -16.58 15.18 -2.44
N ASP A 77 -17.21 15.21 -3.61
CA ASP A 77 -17.57 16.45 -4.30
C ASP A 77 -18.73 17.18 -3.61
N GLU A 78 -19.17 18.29 -4.19
CA GLU A 78 -20.26 19.12 -3.64
C GLU A 78 -21.61 18.38 -3.61
N ASP A 79 -21.82 17.42 -4.51
CA ASP A 79 -23.02 16.59 -4.61
C ASP A 79 -22.94 15.33 -3.71
N GLY A 80 -21.82 15.16 -2.98
CA GLY A 80 -21.59 14.01 -2.11
C GLY A 80 -21.15 12.74 -2.85
N ARG A 81 -20.78 12.84 -4.13
CA ARG A 81 -20.22 11.74 -4.90
C ARG A 81 -18.74 11.56 -4.57
N LEU A 82 -18.30 10.31 -4.46
CA LEU A 82 -16.91 9.98 -4.22
C LEU A 82 -16.06 10.34 -5.44
N GLU A 83 -14.86 10.87 -5.21
CA GLU A 83 -13.86 11.17 -6.23
C GLU A 83 -12.44 10.87 -5.72
N ILE A 84 -11.50 10.74 -6.65
CA ILE A 84 -10.07 10.66 -6.31
C ILE A 84 -9.45 12.04 -6.51
N MET A 85 -9.08 12.67 -5.40
CA MET A 85 -8.27 13.89 -5.42
C MET A 85 -6.81 13.51 -5.65
N CYS A 86 -6.29 13.79 -6.85
CA CYS A 86 -4.90 13.56 -7.25
C CYS A 86 -4.00 14.67 -6.69
N ASN A 87 -3.73 14.64 -5.39
CA ASN A 87 -2.93 15.65 -4.67
C ASN A 87 -1.49 15.21 -4.37
N GLY A 88 -1.05 14.10 -4.95
CA GLY A 88 0.32 13.59 -4.78
C GLY A 88 0.75 13.35 -3.34
N LYS A 89 -0.17 13.15 -2.38
CA LYS A 89 0.14 12.90 -0.95
C LYS A 89 0.84 11.57 -0.67
N GLY A 90 1.19 10.83 -1.70
CA GLY A 90 2.00 9.63 -1.64
C GLY A 90 1.26 8.40 -1.16
N VAL A 91 1.99 7.29 -1.17
CA VAL A 91 1.56 5.97 -0.72
C VAL A 91 2.38 5.55 0.50
N LEU A 92 1.78 4.76 1.37
CA LEU A 92 2.47 4.29 2.57
C LEU A 92 3.34 3.08 2.25
N PHE A 93 4.60 3.12 2.63
CA PHE A 93 5.55 2.01 2.51
C PHE A 93 6.10 1.65 3.89
N ILE A 94 5.90 0.41 4.31
CA ILE A 94 6.31 -0.11 5.61
C ILE A 94 7.40 -1.16 5.44
N GLU A 95 8.43 -1.04 6.26
CA GLU A 95 9.49 -2.03 6.40
C GLU A 95 9.32 -2.73 7.74
N ALA A 96 9.32 -4.06 7.71
CA ALA A 96 9.15 -4.85 8.92
C ALA A 96 10.08 -6.05 8.96
N GLU A 97 10.60 -6.36 10.14
CA GLU A 97 11.26 -7.64 10.40
C GLU A 97 10.26 -8.65 10.94
N THR A 98 10.38 -9.90 10.51
CA THR A 98 9.62 -11.01 11.05
C THR A 98 10.50 -12.21 11.37
N SER A 99 10.23 -12.85 12.50
CA SER A 99 10.86 -14.11 12.89
C SER A 99 10.27 -15.33 12.19
N CYS A 100 9.23 -15.15 11.35
CA CYS A 100 8.55 -16.25 10.68
C CYS A 100 9.36 -16.79 9.50
N VAL A 101 9.47 -18.12 9.38
CA VAL A 101 10.03 -18.76 8.18
C VAL A 101 8.91 -18.90 7.15
N MET A 102 9.23 -18.66 5.88
CA MET A 102 8.25 -18.74 4.78
C MET A 102 7.63 -20.15 4.67
N ASP A 103 8.41 -21.19 4.97
CA ASP A 103 7.96 -22.58 4.97
C ASP A 103 6.86 -22.86 6.02
N ASP A 104 6.85 -22.11 7.13
CA ASP A 104 5.81 -22.19 8.16
C ASP A 104 4.45 -21.64 7.68
N MET A 105 4.43 -20.91 6.55
CA MET A 105 3.23 -20.29 5.98
C MET A 105 2.74 -20.93 4.69
N ILE A 106 3.63 -21.55 3.90
CA ILE A 106 3.30 -22.14 2.59
C ILE A 106 2.42 -23.39 2.70
N GLY A 107 2.39 -24.06 3.86
CA GLY A 107 1.62 -25.30 4.06
C GLY A 107 0.12 -25.12 4.34
N ASP A 108 -0.30 -23.97 4.87
CA ASP A 108 -1.66 -23.81 5.43
C ASP A 108 -2.16 -22.37 5.33
N PHE A 109 -2.22 -21.80 4.12
CA PHE A 109 -2.81 -20.47 3.82
C PHE A 109 -4.24 -20.26 4.39
N THR A 110 -4.82 -21.24 5.07
CA THR A 110 -6.09 -21.21 5.79
C THR A 110 -6.07 -20.32 7.03
N ASN A 111 -4.91 -20.06 7.66
CA ASN A 111 -4.85 -19.23 8.86
C ASN A 111 -4.77 -17.72 8.54
N SER A 112 -5.87 -17.20 7.98
CA SER A 112 -6.06 -15.81 7.52
C SER A 112 -5.67 -14.73 8.54
N SER A 113 -5.76 -15.06 9.83
CA SER A 113 -5.41 -14.15 10.93
C SER A 113 -3.92 -13.80 10.98
N LYS A 114 -3.04 -14.75 10.66
CA LYS A 114 -1.58 -14.53 10.66
C LYS A 114 -1.13 -13.78 9.41
N VAL A 115 -1.70 -14.15 8.25
CA VAL A 115 -1.42 -13.50 6.95
C VAL A 115 -1.80 -12.02 6.99
N ARG A 116 -2.90 -11.66 7.67
CA ARG A 116 -3.31 -10.24 7.80
C ARG A 116 -2.29 -9.37 8.55
N ASN A 117 -1.46 -9.95 9.42
CA ASN A 117 -0.42 -9.18 10.12
C ASN A 117 0.78 -8.83 9.20
N LEU A 118 0.96 -9.53 8.07
CA LEU A 118 2.00 -9.24 7.08
C LEU A 118 1.67 -8.03 6.20
N ALA A 119 0.48 -7.46 6.33
CA ALA A 119 0.03 -6.31 5.58
C ALA A 119 -0.11 -5.07 6.47
N PRO A 120 -0.01 -3.86 5.89
CA PRO A 120 -0.23 -2.63 6.63
C PRO A 120 -1.58 -2.59 7.32
N LYS A 121 -1.61 -2.13 8.56
CA LYS A 121 -2.84 -1.77 9.25
C LYS A 121 -3.14 -0.31 8.94
N VAL A 122 -4.19 -0.07 8.17
CA VAL A 122 -4.68 1.27 7.85
C VAL A 122 -5.73 1.70 8.87
N ASP A 123 -5.55 2.88 9.47
CA ASP A 123 -6.56 3.50 10.33
C ASP A 123 -7.56 4.29 9.48
N TYR A 124 -8.83 3.89 9.56
CA TYR A 124 -9.92 4.51 8.82
C TYR A 124 -10.70 5.54 9.67
N SER A 125 -10.38 5.69 10.95
CA SER A 125 -11.13 6.54 11.90
C SER A 125 -11.06 8.03 11.54
N GLY A 126 -9.99 8.48 10.88
CA GLY A 126 -9.80 9.85 10.42
C GLY A 126 -10.61 10.25 9.18
N GLY A 127 -11.43 9.35 8.63
CA GLY A 127 -12.23 9.59 7.43
C GLY A 127 -11.47 9.34 6.12
N ILE A 128 -12.20 9.37 5.00
CA ILE A 128 -11.72 8.87 3.69
C ILE A 128 -10.51 9.64 3.12
N SER A 129 -10.33 10.90 3.52
CA SER A 129 -9.22 11.73 3.03
C SER A 129 -7.95 11.60 3.87
N SER A 130 -8.01 10.89 5.00
CA SER A 130 -6.90 10.78 5.96
C SER A 130 -5.90 9.68 5.58
N TYR A 131 -6.38 8.57 5.03
CA TYR A 131 -5.56 7.40 4.71
C TYR A 131 -5.13 7.38 3.23
N PRO A 132 -3.94 6.82 2.92
CA PRO A 132 -3.50 6.64 1.54
C PRO A 132 -4.36 5.58 0.82
N LEU A 133 -4.46 5.66 -0.51
CA LEU A 133 -5.19 4.68 -1.33
C LEU A 133 -4.43 3.36 -1.50
N LEU A 134 -3.12 3.39 -1.30
CA LEU A 134 -2.24 2.24 -1.35
C LEU A 134 -1.31 2.26 -0.15
N ALA A 135 -1.21 1.10 0.50
CA ALA A 135 -0.22 0.83 1.52
C ALA A 135 0.49 -0.48 1.18
N LEU A 136 1.82 -0.47 1.25
CA LEU A 136 2.69 -1.60 0.97
C LEU A 136 3.50 -1.93 2.23
N GLN A 137 3.74 -3.23 2.46
CA GLN A 137 4.63 -3.69 3.52
C GLN A 137 5.58 -4.74 2.95
N VAL A 138 6.87 -4.52 3.17
CA VAL A 138 7.91 -5.51 2.90
C VAL A 138 8.33 -6.11 4.24
N ASN A 139 8.25 -7.43 4.32
CA ASN A 139 8.66 -8.18 5.50
C ASN A 139 9.94 -8.94 5.17
N TYR A 140 11.01 -8.70 5.91
CA TYR A 140 12.27 -9.43 5.80
C TYR A 140 12.65 -10.06 7.15
N LYS A 141 13.69 -10.90 7.15
CA LYS A 141 14.19 -11.57 8.34
C LYS A 141 15.41 -10.85 8.91
#